data_AF-A0A8J2XRR3-F1
#
_entry.id   AF-A0A8J2XRR3-F1
#
_cell.length_a   1.000
_cell.length_b   1.000
_cell.length_c   1.000
_cell.angle_alpha   90.00
_cell.angle_beta   90.00
_cell.angle_gamma   90.00
#
_symmetry.space_group_name_H-M   'P 1'
#
loop_
_entity.id
_entity.type
_entity.pdbx_description
1 polymer ?
#
loop_
_entity_poly.entity_id
_entity_poly.type
_entity_poly.pdbx_seq_one_letter_code
_entity_poly.pdbx_strand_id
1 'polypeptide(L)'
;MYKHLFIIGLFLCSQVKAQLPEDALRSAWTVPGGTARQQAIGGAMGSLGGDITAATVNPAGLGLYKTNEFVLSPGWRFLTDKGSYLGQNNTGPVANRFNMGASGIVFAYEGMNPGVNNAFAITVNRMADFNSHVSYQGINTYSSFAEQYVEEFAASGLDINGGIASSSLSYGTRMALYTSLIDTATINGTLQVIAQPNKAGKLVQQNDLLSKGGITEIDLSLASSRHDKWYIGGSLGIPILDYTRYQTYTETDATGNTNNDFASFVYREKYTTSGFGFNLKLGVIYAPSTPLRLGLAIHSPSIYGLTDRISASMITRTENYTSLPQVSISSDSLDRLTGVSPPPNSIQYDMYTPWHFLVSGSYIIGSGEADVKKQKGFITADLEYITTGTAHFTAPTDQNGNPGDNSYYDAVNQAIKESYKGTFSARLGGEMKFDTWMVRAGGAYYSSPYSGRGISADRLFLSTGLGYRKKMLFLDLTYVARFSRDINVPYYLADKDNYAATLKETGGMVLFTVGLKW
;
A
#
# COMPACT_ATOMS: atom_id res chain seq x y z
N MET A 1 -14.87 -9.28 16.80
CA MET A 1 -15.47 -10.37 16.01
C MET A 1 -15.84 -9.82 14.64
N TYR A 2 -14.99 -10.06 13.64
CA TYR A 2 -15.16 -9.56 12.27
C TYR A 2 -15.91 -10.61 11.43
N LYS A 3 -17.13 -10.93 11.88
CA LYS A 3 -17.78 -12.22 11.65
C LYS A 3 -18.14 -12.57 10.20
N HIS A 4 -18.13 -11.61 9.27
CA HIS A 4 -18.73 -11.83 7.95
C HIS A 4 -17.99 -11.21 6.76
N LEU A 5 -16.84 -10.54 6.94
CA LEU A 5 -16.22 -9.81 5.82
C LEU A 5 -15.36 -10.67 4.89
N PHE A 6 -14.84 -11.82 5.36
CA PHE A 6 -13.85 -12.63 4.63
C PHE A 6 -14.34 -14.01 4.21
N ILE A 7 -15.53 -14.43 4.64
CA ILE A 7 -16.00 -15.83 4.52
C ILE A 7 -16.35 -16.21 3.07
N ILE A 8 -16.72 -15.26 2.21
CA ILE A 8 -17.23 -15.57 0.87
C ILE A 8 -16.10 -15.82 -0.15
N GLY A 9 -14.86 -15.37 0.13
CA GLY A 9 -13.71 -15.54 -0.78
C GLY A 9 -12.91 -16.84 -0.60
N LEU A 10 -12.97 -17.49 0.56
CA LEU A 10 -12.10 -18.63 0.90
C LEU A 10 -12.55 -19.97 0.28
N PHE A 11 -13.80 -20.09 -0.16
CA PHE A 11 -14.41 -21.39 -0.45
C PHE A 11 -14.23 -21.93 -1.88
N LEU A 12 -13.53 -21.25 -2.80
CA LEU A 12 -13.63 -21.60 -4.22
C LEU A 12 -12.35 -21.85 -5.03
N CYS A 13 -11.13 -21.85 -4.48
CA CYS A 13 -9.95 -22.17 -5.31
C CYS A 13 -8.83 -22.92 -4.60
N SER A 14 -8.79 -24.23 -4.82
CA SER A 14 -7.71 -25.16 -4.45
C SER A 14 -6.48 -25.07 -5.38
N GLN A 15 -6.06 -23.86 -5.77
CA GLN A 15 -4.91 -23.69 -6.68
C GLN A 15 -4.09 -22.45 -6.31
N VAL A 16 -2.87 -22.66 -5.79
CA VAL A 16 -1.59 -21.89 -5.83
C VAL A 16 -1.59 -20.36 -5.66
N LYS A 17 -2.69 -19.68 -5.86
CA LYS A 17 -2.75 -18.24 -6.01
C LYS A 17 -3.10 -17.63 -4.66
N ALA A 18 -2.26 -16.70 -4.24
CA ALA A 18 -2.24 -16.12 -2.90
C ALA A 18 -2.59 -14.62 -2.92
N GLN A 19 -3.11 -14.09 -4.03
CA GLN A 19 -3.53 -12.69 -4.09
C GLN A 19 -4.70 -12.49 -3.13
N LEU A 20 -4.50 -11.61 -2.16
CA LEU A 20 -5.51 -11.26 -1.17
C LEU A 20 -6.17 -9.92 -1.53
N PRO A 21 -7.41 -9.67 -1.08
CA PRO A 21 -8.02 -8.34 -1.18
C PRO A 21 -7.12 -7.22 -0.65
N GLU A 22 -6.28 -7.50 0.33
CA GLU A 22 -5.30 -6.58 0.91
C GLU A 22 -4.22 -6.15 -0.08
N ASP A 23 -3.83 -7.02 -1.02
CA ASP A 23 -2.86 -6.68 -2.07
C ASP A 23 -3.44 -5.69 -3.07
N ALA A 24 -4.73 -5.85 -3.42
CA ALA A 24 -5.46 -4.89 -4.23
C ALA A 24 -5.56 -3.54 -3.50
N LEU A 25 -5.92 -3.55 -2.22
CA LEU A 25 -6.03 -2.34 -1.42
C LEU A 25 -4.70 -1.59 -1.27
N ARG A 26 -3.60 -2.32 -1.05
CA ARG A 26 -2.25 -1.75 -0.91
C ARG A 26 -1.87 -0.86 -2.11
N SER A 27 -2.29 -1.26 -3.30
CA SER A 27 -2.02 -0.53 -4.55
C SER A 27 -3.11 0.49 -4.90
N ALA A 28 -4.34 0.27 -4.42
CA ALA A 28 -5.51 1.09 -4.71
C ALA A 28 -5.70 2.29 -3.76
N TRP A 29 -5.19 2.22 -2.53
CA TRP A 29 -5.38 3.24 -1.50
C TRP A 29 -4.06 3.86 -1.06
N THR A 30 -3.55 4.71 -1.94
CA THR A 30 -2.26 5.38 -1.81
C THR A 30 -2.43 6.80 -1.24
N VAL A 31 -1.39 7.28 -0.55
CA VAL A 31 -1.29 8.67 -0.10
C VAL A 31 -0.13 9.28 -0.89
N PRO A 32 -0.42 10.05 -1.95
CA PRO A 32 0.63 10.50 -2.85
C PRO A 32 1.60 11.46 -2.16
N GLY A 33 2.88 11.27 -2.42
CA GLY A 33 3.92 12.21 -2.05
C GLY A 33 3.86 13.52 -2.85
N GLY A 34 4.76 14.43 -2.55
CA GLY A 34 4.93 15.70 -3.25
C GLY A 34 6.16 16.43 -2.77
N THR A 35 6.35 17.66 -3.23
CA THR A 35 7.39 18.55 -2.68
C THR A 35 7.10 18.88 -1.22
N ALA A 36 8.11 19.35 -0.48
CA ALA A 36 7.95 19.88 0.87
C ALA A 36 6.87 20.97 0.90
N ARG A 37 6.89 21.92 -0.07
CA ARG A 37 5.85 22.95 -0.20
C ARG A 37 4.44 22.36 -0.28
N GLN A 38 4.23 21.35 -1.12
CA GLN A 38 2.92 20.72 -1.30
C GLN A 38 2.51 19.93 -0.05
N GLN A 39 3.43 19.18 0.57
CA GLN A 39 3.15 18.43 1.78
C GLN A 39 2.82 19.35 2.97
N ALA A 40 3.42 20.55 3.04
CA ALA A 40 3.19 21.52 4.10
C ALA A 40 1.74 22.04 4.17
N ILE A 41 1.04 22.04 3.04
CA ILE A 41 -0.36 22.46 2.90
C ILE A 41 -1.32 21.26 2.87
N GLY A 42 -0.93 20.13 3.46
CA GLY A 42 -1.76 18.92 3.51
C GLY A 42 -1.91 18.24 2.15
N GLY A 43 -1.05 18.57 1.18
CA GLY A 43 -1.09 18.03 -0.17
C GLY A 43 -2.21 18.58 -1.07
N ALA A 44 -2.94 19.61 -0.64
CA ALA A 44 -3.97 20.27 -1.43
C ALA A 44 -3.33 21.08 -2.56
N MET A 45 -3.48 20.61 -3.81
CA MET A 45 -2.77 21.14 -4.98
C MET A 45 -3.63 21.21 -6.24
N GLY A 46 -4.88 20.73 -6.20
CA GLY A 46 -5.73 20.59 -7.38
C GLY A 46 -5.94 21.88 -8.17
N SER A 47 -6.07 23.03 -7.52
CA SER A 47 -6.33 24.33 -8.18
C SER A 47 -5.22 25.37 -8.02
N LEU A 48 -4.20 25.09 -7.21
CA LEU A 48 -3.15 26.07 -6.88
C LEU A 48 -2.12 26.22 -8.00
N GLY A 49 -1.59 25.10 -8.51
CA GLY A 49 -0.58 25.07 -9.57
C GLY A 49 0.80 25.62 -9.18
N GLY A 50 1.73 25.63 -10.14
CA GLY A 50 3.07 26.23 -9.97
C GLY A 50 3.97 25.48 -8.97
N ASP A 51 3.84 24.16 -8.92
CA ASP A 51 4.73 23.20 -8.26
C ASP A 51 4.75 21.91 -9.10
N ILE A 52 5.88 21.22 -9.19
CA ILE A 52 6.06 20.05 -10.05
C ILE A 52 5.13 18.89 -9.66
N THR A 53 4.68 18.86 -8.39
CA THR A 53 3.68 17.89 -7.91
C THR A 53 2.38 17.95 -8.71
N ALA A 54 2.08 19.08 -9.38
CA ALA A 54 0.92 19.22 -10.27
C ALA A 54 0.87 18.12 -11.36
N ALA A 55 2.02 17.66 -11.86
CA ALA A 55 2.12 16.54 -12.81
C ALA A 55 1.35 15.28 -12.35
N THR A 56 1.39 15.00 -11.05
CA THR A 56 0.81 13.79 -10.45
C THR A 56 -0.62 14.00 -9.91
N VAL A 57 -1.05 15.24 -9.67
CA VAL A 57 -2.33 15.57 -9.02
C VAL A 57 -3.32 16.20 -10.00
N ASN A 58 -2.97 17.36 -10.57
CA ASN A 58 -3.74 18.04 -11.59
C ASN A 58 -2.78 18.65 -12.61
N PRO A 59 -2.52 17.98 -13.75
CA PRO A 59 -1.50 18.42 -14.71
C PRO A 59 -1.74 19.83 -15.26
N ALA A 60 -2.98 20.36 -15.26
CA ALA A 60 -3.24 21.74 -15.63
C ALA A 60 -2.49 22.76 -14.75
N GLY A 61 -2.16 22.39 -13.51
CA GLY A 61 -1.35 23.20 -12.60
C GLY A 61 0.05 23.51 -13.14
N LEU A 62 0.56 22.73 -14.08
CA LEU A 62 1.82 23.00 -14.77
C LEU A 62 1.71 24.21 -15.71
N GLY A 63 0.52 24.52 -16.23
CA GLY A 63 0.32 25.67 -17.12
C GLY A 63 0.58 27.03 -16.46
N LEU A 64 0.76 27.06 -15.13
CA LEU A 64 1.16 28.24 -14.37
C LEU A 64 2.67 28.51 -14.42
N TYR A 65 3.48 27.55 -14.85
CA TYR A 65 4.91 27.76 -15.03
C TYR A 65 5.17 28.77 -16.15
N LYS A 66 6.02 29.75 -15.86
CA LYS A 66 6.51 30.76 -16.81
C LYS A 66 8.03 30.69 -17.02
N THR A 67 8.72 29.90 -16.21
CA THR A 67 10.17 29.73 -16.22
C THR A 67 10.48 28.24 -16.14
N ASN A 68 11.67 27.86 -16.58
CA ASN A 68 12.14 26.51 -16.37
C ASN A 68 12.42 26.30 -14.89
N GLU A 69 12.30 25.06 -14.42
CA GLU A 69 12.54 24.72 -13.03
C GLU A 69 13.13 23.32 -12.92
N PHE A 70 14.16 23.17 -12.09
CA PHE A 70 14.66 21.90 -11.61
C PHE A 70 14.31 21.79 -10.12
N VAL A 71 13.79 20.63 -9.71
CA VAL A 71 13.32 20.39 -8.34
C VAL A 71 13.87 19.06 -7.84
N LEU A 72 14.41 19.07 -6.62
CA LEU A 72 14.80 17.88 -5.89
C LEU A 72 14.19 17.93 -4.49
N SER A 73 13.51 16.87 -4.07
CA SER A 73 12.76 16.86 -2.81
C SER A 73 13.05 15.62 -1.95
N PRO A 74 14.28 15.44 -1.43
CA PRO A 74 14.57 14.37 -0.48
C PRO A 74 13.71 14.49 0.79
N GLY A 75 13.44 13.35 1.40
CA GLY A 75 12.75 13.26 2.67
C GLY A 75 13.24 12.10 3.51
N TRP A 76 12.92 12.16 4.79
CA TRP A 76 13.17 11.11 5.75
C TRP A 76 11.89 10.78 6.49
N ARG A 77 11.50 9.52 6.45
CA ARG A 77 10.30 9.01 7.10
C ARG A 77 10.66 8.14 8.30
N PHE A 78 9.89 8.28 9.35
CA PHE A 78 10.01 7.51 10.58
C PHE A 78 8.61 7.12 11.06
N LEU A 79 8.38 5.83 11.21
CA LEU A 79 7.11 5.27 11.70
C LEU A 79 7.36 4.37 12.89
N THR A 80 6.39 4.30 13.78
CA THR A 80 6.37 3.36 14.88
C THR A 80 4.96 2.80 15.01
N ASP A 81 4.89 1.48 15.08
CA ASP A 81 3.64 0.75 15.08
C ASP A 81 3.37 0.17 16.47
N LYS A 82 2.18 0.39 17.00
CA LYS A 82 1.70 -0.24 18.23
C LYS A 82 0.65 -1.27 17.88
N GLY A 83 0.95 -2.55 18.11
CA GLY A 83 0.04 -3.65 17.88
C GLY A 83 -0.63 -4.09 19.18
N SER A 84 -1.95 -4.26 19.14
CA SER A 84 -2.74 -4.87 20.21
C SER A 84 -3.33 -6.18 19.72
N TYR A 85 -2.95 -7.30 20.34
CA TYR A 85 -3.37 -8.64 19.94
C TYR A 85 -3.70 -9.48 21.18
N LEU A 86 -4.91 -10.07 21.21
CA LEU A 86 -5.39 -10.90 22.33
C LEU A 86 -5.20 -10.25 23.72
N GLY A 87 -5.44 -8.93 23.80
CA GLY A 87 -5.32 -8.14 25.03
C GLY A 87 -3.90 -7.72 25.41
N GLN A 88 -2.87 -8.14 24.67
CA GLN A 88 -1.50 -7.70 24.86
C GLN A 88 -1.15 -6.56 23.91
N ASN A 89 -0.37 -5.58 24.39
CA ASN A 89 0.12 -4.48 23.58
C ASN A 89 1.62 -4.62 23.39
N ASN A 90 2.06 -4.49 22.14
CA ASN A 90 3.46 -4.48 21.76
C ASN A 90 3.77 -3.23 20.94
N THR A 91 4.98 -2.69 21.08
CA THR A 91 5.47 -1.58 20.24
C THR A 91 6.55 -2.14 19.34
N GLY A 92 6.31 -2.07 18.03
CA GLY A 92 7.28 -2.45 17.02
C GLY A 92 8.47 -1.48 16.96
N PRO A 93 9.60 -1.88 16.36
CA PRO A 93 10.74 -1.01 16.14
C PRO A 93 10.39 0.22 15.28
N VAL A 94 11.21 1.28 15.39
CA VAL A 94 11.07 2.45 14.53
C VAL A 94 11.54 2.12 13.12
N ALA A 95 10.64 2.14 12.14
CA ALA A 95 10.98 2.00 10.74
C ALA A 95 11.44 3.36 10.18
N ASN A 96 12.74 3.47 9.89
CA ASN A 96 13.36 4.67 9.30
C ASN A 96 13.70 4.43 7.83
N ARG A 97 13.32 5.35 6.94
CA ARG A 97 13.75 5.27 5.54
C ARG A 97 13.83 6.63 4.86
N PHE A 98 14.80 6.72 3.95
CA PHE A 98 14.84 7.76 2.94
C PHE A 98 13.62 7.68 2.00
N ASN A 99 13.01 8.82 1.74
CA ASN A 99 11.94 8.99 0.77
C ASN A 99 12.35 10.06 -0.26
N MET A 100 11.83 9.97 -1.48
CA MET A 100 11.96 11.02 -2.49
C MET A 100 10.57 11.57 -2.79
N GLY A 101 10.35 12.84 -2.46
CA GLY A 101 9.17 13.58 -2.91
C GLY A 101 9.28 13.95 -4.39
N ALA A 102 8.25 14.62 -4.91
CA ALA A 102 8.19 15.02 -6.31
C ALA A 102 9.44 15.80 -6.71
N SER A 103 10.17 15.27 -7.69
CA SER A 103 11.44 15.78 -8.18
C SER A 103 11.47 15.67 -9.70
N GLY A 104 12.22 16.54 -10.37
CA GLY A 104 12.27 16.52 -11.83
C GLY A 104 12.56 17.87 -12.43
N ILE A 105 12.14 18.03 -13.68
CA ILE A 105 12.39 19.23 -14.48
C ILE A 105 11.12 19.67 -15.19
N VAL A 106 10.92 20.99 -15.24
CA VAL A 106 9.85 21.65 -15.96
C VAL A 106 10.46 22.61 -16.97
N PHE A 107 10.00 22.52 -18.22
CA PHE A 107 10.34 23.44 -19.30
C PHE A 107 9.12 24.27 -19.64
N ALA A 108 9.21 25.58 -19.49
CA ALA A 108 8.14 26.52 -19.79
C ALA A 108 8.49 27.37 -21.00
N TYR A 109 7.53 27.57 -21.90
CA TYR A 109 7.71 28.37 -23.10
C TYR A 109 6.41 29.09 -23.51
N GLU A 110 6.56 30.30 -24.04
CA GLU A 110 5.44 31.05 -24.58
C GLU A 110 4.94 30.40 -25.89
N GLY A 111 3.62 30.33 -26.05
CA GLY A 111 2.99 29.86 -27.27
C GLY A 111 3.03 30.92 -28.37
N MET A 112 2.76 30.49 -29.61
CA MET A 112 2.71 31.41 -30.77
C MET A 112 1.63 32.48 -30.65
N ASN A 113 0.52 32.17 -29.96
CA ASN A 113 -0.56 33.11 -29.73
C ASN A 113 -0.30 33.91 -28.43
N PRO A 114 -0.46 35.25 -28.44
CA PRO A 114 -0.32 36.06 -27.24
C PRO A 114 -1.18 35.55 -26.09
N GLY A 115 -0.60 35.52 -24.89
CA GLY A 115 -1.28 35.05 -23.68
C GLY A 115 -1.41 33.53 -23.56
N VAL A 116 -0.80 32.75 -24.46
CA VAL A 116 -0.69 31.30 -24.32
C VAL A 116 0.68 30.93 -23.74
N ASN A 117 0.71 30.11 -22.69
CA ASN A 117 1.96 29.55 -22.15
C ASN A 117 1.84 28.05 -22.06
N ASN A 118 2.93 27.35 -22.37
CA ASN A 118 2.98 25.90 -22.31
C ASN A 118 4.06 25.44 -21.35
N ALA A 119 3.85 24.27 -20.77
CA ALA A 119 4.83 23.61 -19.91
C ALA A 119 4.91 22.13 -20.27
N PHE A 120 6.13 21.62 -20.33
CA PHE A 120 6.45 20.19 -20.36
C PHE A 120 7.20 19.82 -19.09
N ALA A 121 6.85 18.71 -18.46
CA ALA A 121 7.52 18.25 -17.26
C ALA A 121 7.85 16.77 -17.33
N ILE A 122 9.02 16.41 -16.79
CA ILE A 122 9.38 15.05 -16.44
C ILE A 122 9.49 15.02 -14.92
N THR A 123 8.61 14.25 -14.29
CA THR A 123 8.49 14.21 -12.83
C THR A 123 8.67 12.78 -12.34
N VAL A 124 9.38 12.62 -11.23
CA VAL A 124 9.45 11.38 -10.47
C VAL A 124 8.87 11.63 -9.09
N ASN A 125 7.90 10.82 -8.67
CA ASN A 125 7.26 10.97 -7.37
C ASN A 125 7.01 9.60 -6.70
N ARG A 126 7.11 9.55 -5.37
CA ARG A 126 6.71 8.39 -4.58
C ARG A 126 5.21 8.46 -4.31
N MET A 127 4.43 7.62 -4.99
CA MET A 127 2.96 7.56 -4.85
C MET A 127 2.52 6.76 -3.63
N ALA A 128 3.28 5.72 -3.26
CA ALA A 128 3.02 4.93 -2.06
C ALA A 128 4.34 4.50 -1.41
N ASP A 129 4.36 4.41 -0.10
CA ASP A 129 5.50 3.92 0.68
C ASP A 129 5.01 2.76 1.56
N PHE A 130 5.66 1.60 1.39
CA PHE A 130 5.27 0.36 2.05
C PHE A 130 6.16 0.02 3.24
N ASN A 131 6.97 0.96 3.72
CA ASN A 131 7.89 0.71 4.83
C ASN A 131 7.15 0.73 6.16
N SER A 132 7.11 -0.43 6.81
CA SER A 132 6.49 -0.62 8.12
C SER A 132 7.16 -1.80 8.82
N HIS A 133 7.16 -1.78 10.15
CA HIS A 133 7.60 -2.89 10.97
C HIS A 133 6.56 -3.13 12.06
N VAL A 134 5.66 -4.06 11.77
CA VAL A 134 4.60 -4.48 12.69
C VAL A 134 5.06 -5.70 13.47
N SER A 135 4.92 -5.65 14.79
CA SER A 135 5.22 -6.78 15.66
C SER A 135 4.19 -6.87 16.76
N TYR A 136 3.55 -8.02 16.92
CA TYR A 136 2.59 -8.26 17.99
C TYR A 136 2.65 -9.71 18.48
N GLN A 137 2.22 -9.92 19.72
CA GLN A 137 2.14 -11.22 20.35
C GLN A 137 0.90 -11.31 21.24
N GLY A 138 0.47 -12.54 21.55
CA GLY A 138 -0.66 -12.80 22.43
C GLY A 138 -0.76 -14.27 22.81
N ILE A 139 -1.57 -14.57 23.82
CA ILE A 139 -1.87 -15.96 24.22
C ILE A 139 -3.22 -16.34 23.62
N ASN A 140 -3.22 -17.36 22.77
CA ASN A 140 -4.42 -17.89 22.12
C ASN A 140 -4.76 -19.27 22.66
N THR A 141 -6.01 -19.48 23.04
CA THR A 141 -6.54 -20.77 23.53
C THR A 141 -7.65 -21.32 22.63
N TYR A 142 -7.83 -20.75 21.43
CA TYR A 142 -8.97 -21.00 20.56
C TYR A 142 -8.57 -21.50 19.17
N SER A 143 -7.52 -20.94 18.59
CA SER A 143 -7.09 -21.23 17.22
C SER A 143 -5.57 -21.23 17.08
N SER A 144 -5.09 -21.93 16.06
CA SER A 144 -3.68 -21.99 15.65
C SER A 144 -3.53 -21.55 14.20
N PHE A 145 -2.41 -20.89 13.89
CA PHE A 145 -2.01 -20.57 12.52
C PHE A 145 -1.83 -21.83 11.66
N ALA A 146 -1.51 -22.98 12.25
CA ALA A 146 -1.39 -24.25 11.52
C ALA A 146 -2.75 -24.75 10.99
N GLU A 147 -3.88 -24.28 11.55
CA GLU A 147 -5.22 -24.70 11.11
C GLU A 147 -5.54 -24.26 9.68
N GLN A 148 -4.97 -23.15 9.19
CA GLN A 148 -5.13 -22.75 7.79
C GLN A 148 -4.55 -23.81 6.83
N TYR A 149 -3.48 -24.48 7.25
CA TYR A 149 -2.84 -25.56 6.48
C TYR A 149 -3.66 -26.85 6.56
N VAL A 150 -4.35 -27.07 7.70
CA VAL A 150 -5.31 -28.16 7.85
C VAL A 150 -6.47 -27.98 6.87
N GLU A 151 -7.06 -26.78 6.81
CA GLU A 151 -8.16 -26.46 5.89
C GLU A 151 -7.75 -26.64 4.42
N GLU A 152 -6.60 -26.08 4.02
CA GLU A 152 -6.08 -26.20 2.65
C GLU A 152 -5.80 -27.67 2.28
N PHE A 153 -5.14 -28.43 3.15
CA PHE A 153 -4.83 -29.83 2.89
C PHE A 153 -6.08 -30.71 2.86
N ALA A 154 -7.01 -30.54 3.81
CA ALA A 154 -8.24 -31.31 3.87
C ALA A 154 -9.11 -31.09 2.61
N ALA A 155 -9.17 -29.85 2.11
CA ALA A 155 -9.88 -29.53 0.87
C ALA A 155 -9.26 -30.13 -0.39
N SER A 156 -7.96 -30.47 -0.35
CA SER A 156 -7.25 -31.02 -1.51
C SER A 156 -7.61 -32.48 -1.83
N GLY A 157 -8.06 -33.24 -0.83
CA GLY A 157 -8.32 -34.68 -0.96
C GLY A 157 -7.08 -35.55 -1.22
N LEU A 158 -5.87 -34.98 -1.07
CA LEU A 158 -4.60 -35.69 -1.26
C LEU A 158 -4.22 -36.47 0.00
N ASP A 159 -3.42 -37.53 -0.18
CA ASP A 159 -2.69 -38.16 0.93
C ASP A 159 -1.45 -37.32 1.29
N ILE A 160 -0.76 -37.65 2.39
CA ILE A 160 0.36 -36.84 2.89
C ILE A 160 1.47 -36.72 1.84
N ASN A 161 1.85 -37.82 1.19
CA ASN A 161 2.91 -37.82 0.19
C ASN A 161 2.51 -37.02 -1.06
N GLY A 162 1.27 -37.19 -1.53
CA GLY A 162 0.71 -36.40 -2.62
C GLY A 162 0.64 -34.92 -2.28
N GLY A 163 0.26 -34.58 -1.04
CA GLY A 163 0.22 -33.21 -0.56
C GLY A 163 1.60 -32.55 -0.54
N ILE A 164 2.61 -33.21 0.04
CA ILE A 164 3.99 -32.73 0.08
C ILE A 164 4.53 -32.44 -1.33
N ALA A 165 4.19 -33.29 -2.30
CA ALA A 165 4.64 -33.22 -3.69
C ALA A 165 3.67 -32.52 -4.65
N SER A 166 2.59 -31.90 -4.18
CA SER A 166 1.64 -31.21 -5.06
C SER A 166 1.98 -29.73 -5.20
N SER A 167 2.09 -29.25 -6.44
CA SER A 167 2.18 -27.82 -6.71
C SER A 167 0.89 -27.06 -6.43
N SER A 168 -0.27 -27.75 -6.30
CA SER A 168 -1.57 -27.12 -6.05
C SER A 168 -1.71 -26.54 -4.63
N LEU A 169 -0.89 -27.03 -3.69
CA LEU A 169 -0.86 -26.59 -2.29
C LEU A 169 0.22 -25.52 -2.06
N SER A 170 -0.06 -24.60 -1.14
CA SER A 170 0.88 -23.58 -0.71
C SER A 170 2.16 -24.17 -0.12
N TYR A 171 3.27 -23.42 -0.19
CA TYR A 171 4.51 -23.81 0.51
C TYR A 171 4.30 -24.01 2.00
N GLY A 172 3.44 -23.20 2.63
CA GLY A 172 3.10 -23.34 4.04
C GLY A 172 2.56 -24.74 4.35
N THR A 173 1.55 -25.18 3.61
CA THR A 173 0.93 -26.51 3.79
C THR A 173 1.86 -27.66 3.46
N ARG A 174 2.60 -27.58 2.34
CA ARG A 174 3.56 -28.63 1.97
C ARG A 174 4.66 -28.79 3.01
N MET A 175 5.17 -27.68 3.57
CA MET A 175 6.16 -27.72 4.66
C MET A 175 5.54 -28.16 5.98
N ALA A 176 4.28 -27.82 6.26
CA ALA A 176 3.57 -28.26 7.46
C ALA A 176 3.40 -29.79 7.48
N LEU A 177 3.07 -30.40 6.34
CA LEU A 177 3.05 -31.85 6.17
C LEU A 177 4.45 -32.46 6.34
N TYR A 178 5.46 -31.90 5.66
CA TYR A 178 6.83 -32.42 5.71
C TYR A 178 7.44 -32.39 7.11
N THR A 179 7.13 -31.35 7.90
CA THR A 179 7.65 -31.17 9.26
C THR A 179 6.75 -31.77 10.34
N SER A 180 5.68 -32.47 9.96
CA SER A 180 4.66 -33.03 10.86
C SER A 180 3.98 -31.99 11.76
N LEU A 181 3.94 -30.72 11.36
CA LEU A 181 3.16 -29.68 12.03
C LEU A 181 1.66 -29.96 11.89
N ILE A 182 1.26 -30.44 10.71
CA ILE A 182 -0.05 -31.03 10.46
C ILE A 182 0.16 -32.48 10.04
N ASP A 183 -0.82 -33.33 10.35
CA ASP A 183 -0.80 -34.75 10.04
C ASP A 183 -2.23 -35.28 9.89
N THR A 184 -2.39 -36.56 9.61
CA THR A 184 -3.68 -37.24 9.62
C THR A 184 -3.80 -38.18 10.83
N ALA A 185 -4.98 -38.23 11.43
CA ALA A 185 -5.29 -39.16 12.51
C ALA A 185 -6.69 -39.73 12.32
N THR A 186 -6.88 -40.99 12.75
CA THR A 186 -8.22 -41.59 12.77
C THR A 186 -8.89 -41.29 14.11
N ILE A 187 -9.90 -40.44 14.09
CA ILE A 187 -10.67 -40.03 15.28
C ILE A 187 -12.09 -40.57 15.11
N ASN A 188 -12.54 -41.38 16.06
CA ASN A 188 -13.86 -42.04 16.02
C ASN A 188 -14.14 -42.78 14.69
N GLY A 189 -13.13 -43.45 14.14
CA GLY A 189 -13.23 -44.21 12.89
C GLY A 189 -13.23 -43.36 11.61
N THR A 190 -13.05 -42.04 11.72
CA THR A 190 -12.96 -41.13 10.57
C THR A 190 -11.54 -40.58 10.45
N LEU A 191 -10.96 -40.62 9.25
CA LEU A 191 -9.68 -39.97 8.97
C LEU A 191 -9.88 -38.45 8.97
N GLN A 192 -9.12 -37.75 9.80
CA GLN A 192 -9.16 -36.30 9.92
C GLN A 192 -7.76 -35.73 9.82
N VAL A 193 -7.65 -34.52 9.28
CA VAL A 193 -6.40 -33.75 9.32
C VAL A 193 -6.33 -33.03 10.67
N ILE A 194 -5.20 -33.12 11.35
CA ILE A 194 -4.96 -32.54 12.67
C ILE A 194 -3.78 -31.56 12.63
N ALA A 195 -3.82 -30.54 13.48
CA ALA A 195 -2.70 -29.65 13.76
C ALA A 195 -2.12 -29.95 15.14
N GLN A 196 -0.81 -30.21 15.23
CA GLN A 196 -0.16 -30.47 16.52
C GLN A 196 -0.32 -29.33 17.55
N PRO A 197 -0.26 -28.03 17.16
CA PRO A 197 -0.48 -26.94 18.12
C PRO A 197 -1.79 -27.02 18.91
N ASN A 198 -2.83 -27.64 18.35
CA ASN A 198 -4.12 -27.78 19.04
C ASN A 198 -4.06 -28.68 20.28
N LYS A 199 -3.09 -29.59 20.34
CA LYS A 199 -2.90 -30.47 21.50
C LYS A 199 -2.34 -29.73 22.72
N ALA A 200 -1.61 -28.63 22.51
CA ALA A 200 -1.14 -27.77 23.59
C ALA A 200 -2.29 -26.99 24.25
N GLY A 201 -3.33 -26.61 23.49
CA GLY A 201 -4.52 -25.90 23.99
C GLY A 201 -4.28 -24.45 24.48
N LYS A 202 -3.03 -24.03 24.64
CA LYS A 202 -2.64 -22.66 24.98
C LYS A 202 -1.32 -22.30 24.29
N LEU A 203 -1.41 -21.38 23.33
CA LEU A 203 -0.31 -21.03 22.44
C LEU A 203 0.11 -19.58 22.66
N VAL A 204 1.41 -19.33 22.84
CA VAL A 204 1.97 -18.00 22.60
C VAL A 204 2.11 -17.83 21.10
N GLN A 205 1.35 -16.90 20.53
CA GLN A 205 1.39 -16.52 19.13
C GLN A 205 2.18 -15.23 18.99
N GLN A 206 3.12 -15.18 18.06
CA GLN A 206 3.87 -13.99 17.71
C GLN A 206 3.95 -13.84 16.20
N ASN A 207 3.71 -12.62 15.70
CA ASN A 207 3.88 -12.27 14.30
C ASN A 207 4.78 -11.03 14.19
N ASP A 208 5.84 -11.15 13.41
CA ASP A 208 6.74 -10.06 13.04
C ASP A 208 6.71 -9.86 11.53
N LEU A 209 6.30 -8.67 11.10
CA LEU A 209 6.05 -8.29 9.72
C LEU A 209 6.90 -7.06 9.38
N LEU A 210 7.86 -7.23 8.49
CA LEU A 210 8.68 -6.16 7.94
C LEU A 210 8.36 -5.99 6.45
N SER A 211 7.75 -4.86 6.09
CA SER A 211 7.46 -4.52 4.71
C SER A 211 8.39 -3.42 4.21
N LYS A 212 8.74 -3.48 2.92
CA LYS A 212 9.66 -2.57 2.24
C LYS A 212 9.17 -2.29 0.83
N GLY A 213 9.61 -1.15 0.30
CA GLY A 213 9.36 -0.76 -1.09
C GLY A 213 8.37 0.40 -1.19
N GLY A 214 7.71 0.52 -2.33
CA GLY A 214 6.75 1.56 -2.63
C GLY A 214 6.34 1.56 -4.10
N ILE A 215 5.48 2.52 -4.47
CA ILE A 215 5.13 2.80 -5.86
C ILE A 215 5.81 4.11 -6.24
N THR A 216 6.78 4.05 -7.16
CA THR A 216 7.43 5.24 -7.71
C THR A 216 6.91 5.47 -9.12
N GLU A 217 6.39 6.65 -9.39
CA GLU A 217 5.80 6.99 -10.68
C GLU A 217 6.68 7.99 -11.41
N ILE A 218 6.84 7.75 -12.72
CA ILE A 218 7.42 8.69 -13.65
C ILE A 218 6.28 9.28 -14.48
N ASP A 219 6.15 10.60 -14.47
CA ASP A 219 5.13 11.32 -15.23
C ASP A 219 5.78 12.13 -16.36
N LEU A 220 5.23 11.96 -17.56
CA LEU A 220 5.47 12.83 -18.71
C LEU A 220 4.23 13.70 -18.89
N SER A 221 4.36 14.99 -18.58
CA SER A 221 3.22 15.89 -18.50
C SER A 221 3.34 17.06 -19.45
N LEU A 222 2.21 17.47 -20.02
CA LEU A 222 2.06 18.66 -20.85
C LEU A 222 0.90 19.50 -20.32
N ALA A 223 1.09 20.81 -20.29
CA ALA A 223 0.04 21.74 -19.94
C ALA A 223 0.10 23.01 -20.76
N SER A 224 -1.05 23.65 -20.92
CA SER A 224 -1.20 24.92 -21.61
C SER A 224 -2.11 25.84 -20.79
N SER A 225 -1.80 27.13 -20.81
CA SER A 225 -2.63 28.19 -20.23
C SER A 225 -3.01 29.21 -21.29
N ARG A 226 -4.17 29.85 -21.11
CA ARG A 226 -4.67 30.91 -21.98
C ARG A 226 -5.18 32.10 -21.16
N HIS A 227 -4.56 33.25 -21.39
CA HIS A 227 -4.83 34.54 -20.75
C HIS A 227 -4.88 34.46 -19.21
N ASP A 228 -4.10 33.53 -18.63
CA ASP A 228 -4.07 33.21 -17.20
C ASP A 228 -5.45 32.89 -16.57
N LYS A 229 -6.44 32.56 -17.40
CA LYS A 229 -7.81 32.21 -16.98
C LYS A 229 -8.09 30.73 -17.10
N TRP A 230 -7.66 30.12 -18.19
CA TRP A 230 -7.86 28.70 -18.47
C TRP A 230 -6.54 27.99 -18.46
N TYR A 231 -6.48 26.87 -17.77
CA TYR A 231 -5.32 25.98 -17.75
C TYR A 231 -5.83 24.57 -18.02
N ILE A 232 -5.17 23.88 -18.93
CA ILE A 232 -5.47 22.49 -19.29
C ILE A 232 -4.18 21.70 -19.24
N GLY A 233 -4.25 20.43 -18.88
CA GLY A 233 -3.07 19.58 -18.90
C GLY A 233 -3.39 18.10 -18.92
N GLY A 234 -2.42 17.32 -19.37
CA GLY A 234 -2.44 15.87 -19.37
C GLY A 234 -1.11 15.31 -18.90
N SER A 235 -1.15 14.12 -18.29
CA SER A 235 0.04 13.36 -17.91
C SER A 235 -0.11 11.89 -18.29
N LEU A 236 0.97 11.31 -18.82
CA LEU A 236 1.16 9.88 -18.92
C LEU A 236 2.02 9.42 -17.74
N GLY A 237 1.44 8.63 -16.84
CA GLY A 237 2.14 8.08 -15.68
C GLY A 237 2.61 6.66 -15.93
N ILE A 238 3.83 6.36 -15.48
CA ILE A 238 4.44 5.03 -15.49
C ILE A 238 4.75 4.66 -14.04
N PRO A 239 3.78 4.11 -13.30
CA PRO A 239 4.02 3.66 -11.94
C PRO A 239 4.80 2.34 -11.90
N ILE A 240 5.83 2.30 -11.07
CA ILE A 240 6.69 1.15 -10.83
C ILE A 240 6.44 0.68 -9.40
N LEU A 241 5.95 -0.55 -9.26
CA LEU A 241 5.64 -1.18 -7.98
C LEU A 241 6.80 -2.11 -7.59
N ASP A 242 7.39 -1.84 -6.43
CA ASP A 242 8.32 -2.73 -5.75
C ASP A 242 7.83 -2.95 -4.33
N TYR A 243 7.58 -4.20 -3.95
CA TYR A 243 7.13 -4.56 -2.62
C TYR A 243 7.86 -5.83 -2.16
N THR A 244 8.36 -5.81 -0.93
CA THR A 244 8.92 -6.98 -0.26
C THR A 244 8.36 -7.04 1.16
N ARG A 245 7.78 -8.19 1.51
CA ARG A 245 7.36 -8.56 2.87
C ARG A 245 8.26 -9.65 3.40
N TYR A 246 8.78 -9.46 4.61
CA TYR A 246 9.33 -10.52 5.44
C TYR A 246 8.35 -10.78 6.58
N GLN A 247 7.92 -12.03 6.74
CA GLN A 247 7.07 -12.46 7.84
C GLN A 247 7.81 -13.52 8.65
N THR A 248 7.77 -13.40 9.97
CA THR A 248 8.10 -14.48 10.90
C THR A 248 6.92 -14.69 11.82
N TYR A 249 6.27 -15.84 11.70
CA TYR A 249 5.21 -16.26 12.58
C TYR A 249 5.71 -17.39 13.49
N THR A 250 5.37 -17.33 14.78
CA THR A 250 5.78 -18.32 15.77
C THR A 250 4.61 -18.72 16.65
N GLU A 251 4.49 -20.02 16.91
CA GLU A 251 3.67 -20.55 17.99
C GLU A 251 4.52 -21.36 18.95
N THR A 252 4.26 -21.22 20.24
CA THR A 252 4.95 -21.98 21.29
C THR A 252 3.94 -22.44 22.31
N ASP A 253 4.07 -23.68 22.78
CA ASP A 253 3.28 -24.20 23.88
C ASP A 253 3.54 -23.38 25.16
N ALA A 254 2.47 -22.80 25.69
CA ALA A 254 2.49 -21.98 26.90
C ALA A 254 2.09 -22.75 28.18
N THR A 255 1.83 -24.06 28.08
CA THR A 255 1.42 -24.91 29.20
C THR A 255 2.60 -25.48 29.98
N GLY A 256 3.76 -25.63 29.32
CA GLY A 256 4.93 -26.29 29.89
C GLY A 256 4.82 -27.81 29.93
N ASN A 257 3.82 -28.39 29.28
CA ASN A 257 3.64 -29.84 29.18
C ASN A 257 4.51 -30.39 28.04
N THR A 258 5.59 -31.09 28.38
CA THR A 258 6.53 -31.63 27.39
C THR A 258 6.10 -32.95 26.73
N ASN A 259 4.83 -33.34 26.89
CA ASN A 259 4.27 -34.61 26.40
C ASN A 259 2.91 -34.39 25.71
N ASN A 260 2.70 -33.24 25.07
CA ASN A 260 1.49 -32.93 24.30
C ASN A 260 1.74 -32.95 22.78
N ASP A 261 2.90 -33.46 22.35
CA ASP A 261 3.32 -33.62 20.96
C ASP A 261 3.61 -32.29 20.23
N PHE A 262 3.67 -31.16 20.95
CA PHE A 262 3.95 -29.86 20.35
C PHE A 262 4.69 -28.92 21.30
N ALA A 263 5.92 -28.58 20.95
CA ALA A 263 6.67 -27.55 21.68
C ALA A 263 6.56 -26.17 21.00
N SER A 264 6.79 -26.10 19.68
CA SER A 264 6.77 -24.84 18.94
C SER A 264 6.84 -25.05 17.43
N PHE A 265 6.44 -24.05 16.65
CA PHE A 265 6.89 -23.91 15.27
C PHE A 265 7.23 -22.46 14.91
N VAL A 266 8.08 -22.31 13.90
CA VAL A 266 8.46 -21.03 13.31
C VAL A 266 8.27 -21.13 11.79
N TYR A 267 7.43 -20.25 11.24
CA TYR A 267 7.26 -20.06 9.80
C TYR A 267 7.89 -18.74 9.39
N ARG A 268 8.80 -18.78 8.41
CA ARG A 268 9.42 -17.57 7.83
C ARG A 268 9.12 -17.51 6.36
N GLU A 269 8.66 -16.36 5.91
CA GLU A 269 8.29 -16.11 4.53
C GLU A 269 8.93 -14.81 4.03
N LYS A 270 9.41 -14.85 2.79
CA LYS A 270 9.70 -13.67 1.99
C LYS A 270 8.79 -13.69 0.78
N TYR A 271 7.92 -12.68 0.70
CA TYR A 271 7.03 -12.44 -0.43
C TYR A 271 7.44 -11.15 -1.14
N THR A 272 7.48 -11.16 -2.47
CA THR A 272 7.81 -9.98 -3.28
C THR A 272 6.80 -9.79 -4.39
N THR A 273 6.37 -8.55 -4.62
CA THR A 273 5.59 -8.16 -5.80
C THR A 273 6.39 -7.11 -6.55
N SER A 274 6.58 -7.30 -7.85
CA SER A 274 7.30 -6.36 -8.70
C SER A 274 6.63 -6.21 -10.06
N GLY A 275 6.61 -4.99 -10.60
CA GLY A 275 6.15 -4.73 -11.94
C GLY A 275 5.95 -3.25 -12.21
N PHE A 276 5.36 -2.92 -13.35
CA PHE A 276 5.03 -1.55 -13.72
C PHE A 276 3.69 -1.50 -14.43
N GLY A 277 3.15 -0.30 -14.57
CA GLY A 277 1.91 -0.07 -15.29
C GLY A 277 1.90 1.26 -16.03
N PHE A 278 0.72 1.61 -16.53
CA PHE A 278 0.47 2.88 -17.21
C PHE A 278 -0.87 3.49 -16.78
N ASN A 279 -0.90 4.80 -16.61
CA ASN A 279 -2.14 5.57 -16.39
C ASN A 279 -2.12 6.90 -17.14
N LEU A 280 -3.31 7.49 -17.29
CA LEU A 280 -3.52 8.81 -17.85
C LEU A 280 -4.16 9.72 -16.80
N LYS A 281 -3.66 10.95 -16.69
CA LYS A 281 -4.24 11.99 -15.84
C LYS A 281 -4.63 13.18 -16.70
N LEU A 282 -5.82 13.71 -16.50
CA LEU A 282 -6.32 14.91 -17.19
C LEU A 282 -6.78 15.94 -16.17
N GLY A 283 -6.55 17.21 -16.50
CA GLY A 283 -6.75 18.31 -15.58
C GLY A 283 -7.21 19.58 -16.25
N VAL A 284 -8.03 20.36 -15.54
CA VAL A 284 -8.45 21.72 -15.91
C VAL A 284 -8.42 22.61 -14.66
N ILE A 285 -7.97 23.85 -14.82
CA ILE A 285 -8.12 24.91 -13.82
C ILE A 285 -8.74 26.13 -14.49
N TYR A 286 -9.74 26.71 -13.84
CA TYR A 286 -10.38 27.95 -14.26
C TYR A 286 -10.20 29.02 -13.18
N ALA A 287 -9.69 30.18 -13.57
CA ALA A 287 -9.52 31.36 -12.74
C ALA A 287 -10.51 32.46 -13.18
N PRO A 288 -11.77 32.45 -12.69
CA PRO A 288 -12.79 33.44 -13.07
C PRO A 288 -12.42 34.86 -12.66
N SER A 289 -11.65 35.01 -11.59
CA SER A 289 -11.15 36.28 -11.08
C SER A 289 -9.74 36.10 -10.54
N THR A 290 -9.01 37.19 -10.35
CA THR A 290 -7.63 37.16 -9.84
C THR A 290 -7.45 36.36 -8.53
N PRO A 291 -8.35 36.46 -7.52
CA PRO A 291 -8.17 35.71 -6.28
C PRO A 291 -8.69 34.27 -6.35
N LEU A 292 -9.62 33.92 -7.25
CA LEU A 292 -10.30 32.62 -7.23
C LEU A 292 -9.76 31.68 -8.29
N ARG A 293 -9.46 30.43 -7.91
CA ARG A 293 -9.16 29.32 -8.82
C ARG A 293 -9.98 28.10 -8.47
N LEU A 294 -10.52 27.44 -9.49
CA LEU A 294 -11.30 26.21 -9.39
C LEU A 294 -10.63 25.16 -10.26
N GLY A 295 -10.46 23.94 -9.74
CA GLY A 295 -9.77 22.87 -10.44
C GLY A 295 -10.55 21.57 -10.46
N LEU A 296 -10.49 20.87 -11.59
CA LEU A 296 -11.00 19.52 -11.79
C LEU A 296 -9.89 18.63 -12.33
N ALA A 297 -9.78 17.41 -11.83
CA ALA A 297 -8.91 16.40 -12.42
C ALA A 297 -9.52 15.01 -12.37
N ILE A 298 -9.14 14.16 -13.33
CA ILE A 298 -9.51 12.75 -13.40
C ILE A 298 -8.26 11.93 -13.68
N HIS A 299 -8.07 10.84 -12.95
CA HIS A 299 -7.01 9.87 -13.22
C HIS A 299 -7.64 8.55 -13.61
N SER A 300 -7.13 7.96 -14.69
CA SER A 300 -7.50 6.60 -15.08
C SER A 300 -6.91 5.58 -14.11
N PRO A 301 -7.48 4.36 -14.06
CA PRO A 301 -6.81 3.18 -13.58
C PRO A 301 -5.40 3.10 -14.15
N SER A 302 -4.47 2.77 -13.27
CA SER A 302 -3.21 2.16 -13.68
C SER A 302 -3.45 0.69 -13.99
N ILE A 303 -3.01 0.26 -15.17
CA ILE A 303 -3.01 -1.13 -15.59
C ILE A 303 -1.59 -1.65 -15.37
N TYR A 304 -1.42 -2.54 -14.40
CA TYR A 304 -0.13 -3.14 -14.06
C TYR A 304 0.00 -4.55 -14.62
N GLY A 305 1.20 -4.91 -15.07
CA GLY A 305 1.65 -6.30 -15.15
C GLY A 305 2.55 -6.60 -13.96
N LEU A 306 2.15 -7.54 -13.10
CA LEU A 306 2.82 -7.84 -11.84
C LEU A 306 3.33 -9.29 -11.80
N THR A 307 4.42 -9.47 -11.07
CA THR A 307 4.93 -10.80 -10.72
C THR A 307 5.10 -10.89 -9.21
N ASP A 308 4.41 -11.85 -8.61
CA ASP A 308 4.64 -12.27 -7.24
C ASP A 308 5.69 -13.36 -7.19
N ARG A 309 6.51 -13.34 -6.14
CA ARG A 309 7.38 -14.46 -5.77
C ARG A 309 7.33 -14.75 -4.29
N ILE A 310 7.39 -16.02 -3.93
CA ILE A 310 7.40 -16.49 -2.55
C ILE A 310 8.58 -17.43 -2.31
N SER A 311 9.20 -17.28 -1.15
CA SER A 311 10.17 -18.23 -0.61
C SER A 311 9.92 -18.36 0.89
N ALA A 312 10.03 -19.56 1.42
CA ALA A 312 9.65 -19.81 2.80
C ALA A 312 10.51 -20.89 3.46
N SER A 313 10.48 -20.92 4.79
CA SER A 313 11.06 -21.98 5.60
C SER A 313 10.21 -22.24 6.83
N MET A 314 10.20 -23.48 7.28
CA MET A 314 9.47 -23.90 8.47
C MET A 314 10.37 -24.74 9.36
N ILE A 315 10.29 -24.48 10.66
CA ILE A 315 10.90 -25.29 11.72
C ILE A 315 9.78 -25.72 12.66
N THR A 316 9.64 -27.01 12.88
CA THR A 316 8.62 -27.58 13.79
C THR A 316 9.29 -28.45 14.83
N ARG A 317 8.86 -28.33 16.08
CA ARG A 317 9.32 -29.13 17.22
C ARG A 317 8.13 -29.88 17.81
N THR A 318 8.07 -31.20 17.59
CA THR A 318 6.91 -32.04 17.94
C THR A 318 7.16 -32.96 19.13
N GLU A 319 8.05 -32.59 20.05
CA GLU A 319 8.36 -33.38 21.26
C GLU A 319 8.64 -34.86 20.95
N ASN A 320 7.78 -35.78 21.42
CA ASN A 320 7.90 -37.22 21.24
C ASN A 320 7.05 -37.77 20.08
N TYR A 321 6.38 -36.92 19.30
CA TYR A 321 5.48 -37.34 18.22
C TYR A 321 6.21 -38.04 17.07
N THR A 322 7.41 -37.56 16.73
CA THR A 322 8.26 -38.16 15.69
C THR A 322 9.59 -38.57 16.29
N SER A 323 10.34 -39.41 15.56
CA SER A 323 11.70 -39.81 15.95
C SER A 323 12.71 -38.64 15.93
N LEU A 324 12.35 -37.53 15.28
CA LEU A 324 13.16 -36.31 15.20
C LEU A 324 12.43 -35.17 15.95
N PRO A 325 12.89 -34.79 17.15
CA PRO A 325 12.19 -33.79 17.97
C PRO A 325 12.15 -32.39 17.34
N GLN A 326 12.91 -32.16 16.27
CA GLN A 326 12.87 -30.96 15.46
C GLN A 326 13.12 -31.29 13.99
N VAL A 327 12.25 -30.79 13.10
CA VAL A 327 12.41 -30.87 11.65
C VAL A 327 12.41 -29.46 11.06
N SER A 328 13.27 -29.22 10.07
CA SER A 328 13.37 -27.94 9.36
C SER A 328 13.44 -28.17 7.86
N ILE A 329 12.73 -27.35 7.08
CA ILE A 329 12.76 -27.40 5.62
C ILE A 329 12.60 -26.00 5.03
N SER A 330 13.16 -25.78 3.84
CA SER A 330 12.92 -24.59 3.02
C SER A 330 12.18 -24.95 1.74
N SER A 331 11.45 -23.99 1.16
CA SER A 331 10.75 -24.15 -0.12
C SER A 331 11.66 -24.75 -1.20
N ASP A 332 12.87 -24.20 -1.36
CA ASP A 332 13.82 -24.63 -2.38
C ASP A 332 14.30 -26.07 -2.15
N SER A 333 14.50 -26.46 -0.89
CA SER A 333 14.93 -27.83 -0.56
C SER A 333 13.79 -28.82 -0.73
N LEU A 334 12.56 -28.40 -0.41
CA LEU A 334 11.37 -29.19 -0.62
C LEU A 334 11.13 -29.48 -2.10
N ASP A 335 11.22 -28.46 -2.96
CA ASP A 335 11.05 -28.64 -4.40
C ASP A 335 12.10 -29.55 -5.02
N ARG A 336 13.37 -29.47 -4.57
CA ARG A 336 14.41 -30.42 -4.99
C ARG A 336 14.12 -31.84 -4.53
N LEU A 337 13.55 -32.01 -3.33
CA LEU A 337 13.23 -33.33 -2.78
C LEU A 337 12.03 -33.97 -3.51
N THR A 338 11.02 -33.18 -3.84
CA THR A 338 9.76 -33.67 -4.44
C THR A 338 9.79 -33.66 -5.97
N GLY A 339 10.71 -32.95 -6.60
CA GLY A 339 10.81 -32.83 -8.06
C GLY A 339 9.67 -32.04 -8.70
N VAL A 340 9.01 -31.17 -7.94
CA VAL A 340 7.84 -30.39 -8.40
C VAL A 340 8.26 -29.38 -9.47
N SER A 341 7.57 -29.40 -10.61
CA SER A 341 7.83 -28.50 -11.74
C SER A 341 6.54 -28.13 -12.49
N PRO A 342 6.26 -26.83 -12.73
CA PRO A 342 7.00 -25.68 -12.19
C PRO A 342 6.79 -25.55 -10.67
N PRO A 343 7.79 -25.03 -9.92
CA PRO A 343 7.62 -24.74 -8.50
C PRO A 343 6.53 -23.67 -8.29
N PRO A 344 5.71 -23.76 -7.24
CA PRO A 344 4.65 -22.78 -6.93
C PRO A 344 5.20 -21.49 -6.30
N ASN A 345 6.35 -20.99 -6.78
CA ASN A 345 7.06 -19.83 -6.22
C ASN A 345 6.86 -18.53 -6.97
N SER A 346 6.18 -18.54 -8.13
CA SER A 346 6.01 -17.35 -8.95
C SER A 346 4.65 -17.32 -9.63
N ILE A 347 3.97 -16.18 -9.57
CA ILE A 347 2.67 -15.97 -10.21
C ILE A 347 2.72 -14.64 -10.96
N GLN A 348 2.23 -14.64 -12.21
CA GLN A 348 2.07 -13.44 -13.01
C GLN A 348 0.58 -13.12 -13.17
N TYR A 349 0.24 -11.84 -13.13
CA TYR A 349 -1.13 -11.35 -13.24
C TYR A 349 -1.16 -9.88 -13.59
N ASP A 350 -2.30 -9.45 -14.10
CA ASP A 350 -2.57 -8.03 -14.33
C ASP A 350 -3.44 -7.49 -13.20
N MET A 351 -3.23 -6.21 -12.85
CA MET A 351 -3.99 -5.52 -11.81
C MET A 351 -4.45 -4.15 -12.30
N TYR A 352 -5.72 -3.85 -12.06
CA TYR A 352 -6.34 -2.57 -12.38
C TYR A 352 -6.61 -1.80 -11.08
N THR A 353 -6.09 -0.59 -10.98
CA THR A 353 -6.34 0.30 -9.84
C THR A 353 -7.62 1.13 -10.03
N PRO A 354 -8.15 1.76 -8.97
CA PRO A 354 -9.35 2.60 -9.05
C PRO A 354 -9.23 3.84 -9.94
N TRP A 355 -10.38 4.40 -10.29
CA TRP A 355 -10.48 5.76 -10.81
C TRP A 355 -10.36 6.79 -9.68
N HIS A 356 -9.78 7.95 -9.98
CA HIS A 356 -9.71 9.09 -9.08
C HIS A 356 -10.38 10.32 -9.70
N PHE A 357 -11.21 11.00 -8.92
CA PHE A 357 -11.92 12.22 -9.33
C PHE A 357 -11.67 13.32 -8.30
N LEU A 358 -11.10 14.45 -8.74
CA LEU A 358 -10.66 15.54 -7.89
C LEU A 358 -11.43 16.82 -8.20
N VAL A 359 -11.94 17.47 -7.16
CA VAL A 359 -12.48 18.83 -7.19
C VAL A 359 -11.69 19.69 -6.21
N SER A 360 -11.34 20.91 -6.60
CA SER A 360 -10.48 21.78 -5.81
C SER A 360 -10.83 23.26 -5.95
N GLY A 361 -10.55 24.02 -4.90
CA GLY A 361 -10.72 25.47 -4.87
C GLY A 361 -9.61 26.15 -4.09
N SER A 362 -9.10 27.26 -4.63
CA SER A 362 -8.11 28.10 -3.97
C SER A 362 -8.52 29.57 -3.98
N TYR A 363 -8.22 30.26 -2.89
CA TYR A 363 -8.39 31.71 -2.75
C TYR A 363 -7.04 32.36 -2.45
N ILE A 364 -6.61 33.28 -3.31
CA ILE A 364 -5.31 33.96 -3.25
C ILE A 364 -5.50 35.32 -2.58
N ILE A 365 -4.86 35.48 -1.43
CA ILE A 365 -4.91 36.69 -0.61
C ILE A 365 -3.81 37.65 -1.08
N GLY A 366 -4.18 38.91 -1.30
CA GLY A 366 -3.26 39.95 -1.77
C GLY A 366 -2.97 39.90 -3.29
N SER A 367 -3.86 39.28 -4.08
CA SER A 367 -3.70 39.08 -5.53
C SER A 367 -3.68 40.38 -6.36
N GLY A 368 -4.18 41.50 -5.81
CA GLY A 368 -4.18 42.82 -6.45
C GLY A 368 -3.11 43.79 -5.94
N GLU A 369 -2.26 43.36 -5.00
CA GLU A 369 -1.26 44.24 -4.39
C GLU A 369 0.04 44.26 -5.19
N ALA A 370 0.38 45.43 -5.74
CA ALA A 370 1.61 45.62 -6.51
C ALA A 370 2.87 45.56 -5.63
N ASP A 371 2.76 45.94 -4.35
CA ASP A 371 3.86 45.89 -3.41
C ASP A 371 4.19 44.45 -3.00
N VAL A 372 5.37 43.98 -3.39
CA VAL A 372 5.89 42.65 -3.06
C VAL A 372 6.21 42.47 -1.58
N LYS A 373 6.32 43.57 -0.82
CA LYS A 373 6.54 43.56 0.65
C LYS A 373 5.25 43.36 1.45
N LYS A 374 4.08 43.56 0.84
CA LYS A 374 2.80 43.29 1.50
C LYS A 374 2.57 41.79 1.63
N GLN A 375 1.89 41.41 2.71
CA GLN A 375 1.57 40.02 2.99
C GLN A 375 0.67 39.45 1.88
N LYS A 376 1.15 38.35 1.28
CA LYS A 376 0.43 37.58 0.26
C LYS A 376 0.31 36.15 0.75
N GLY A 377 -0.72 35.45 0.29
CA GLY A 377 -0.93 34.09 0.72
C GLY A 377 -2.02 33.40 -0.06
N PHE A 378 -2.40 32.22 0.39
CA PHE A 378 -3.57 31.53 -0.13
C PHE A 378 -4.15 30.58 0.90
N ILE A 379 -5.40 30.23 0.69
CA ILE A 379 -6.07 29.07 1.30
C ILE A 379 -6.53 28.17 0.15
N THR A 380 -6.41 26.86 0.31
CA THR A 380 -6.78 25.89 -0.72
C THR A 380 -7.37 24.64 -0.09
N ALA A 381 -8.35 24.05 -0.79
CA ALA A 381 -9.00 22.82 -0.38
C ALA A 381 -9.25 21.91 -1.57
N ASP A 382 -9.05 20.62 -1.35
CA ASP A 382 -9.27 19.55 -2.34
C ASP A 382 -10.21 18.49 -1.74
N LEU A 383 -11.13 18.00 -2.57
CA LEU A 383 -11.95 16.82 -2.30
C LEU A 383 -11.76 15.81 -3.43
N GLU A 384 -11.34 14.61 -3.07
CA GLU A 384 -11.08 13.52 -4.00
C GLU A 384 -11.97 12.33 -3.69
N TYR A 385 -12.59 11.77 -4.73
CA TYR A 385 -13.33 10.51 -4.67
C TYR A 385 -12.59 9.42 -5.44
N ILE A 386 -12.39 8.27 -4.79
CA ILE A 386 -11.65 7.13 -5.32
C ILE A 386 -12.56 5.91 -5.34
N THR A 387 -12.65 5.22 -6.48
CA THR A 387 -13.52 4.05 -6.64
C THR A 387 -12.89 2.77 -6.07
N THR A 388 -12.43 2.78 -4.82
CA THR A 388 -11.55 1.73 -4.25
C THR A 388 -12.06 0.28 -4.46
N GLY A 389 -13.36 0.05 -4.36
CA GLY A 389 -13.98 -1.28 -4.61
C GLY A 389 -13.98 -1.76 -6.06
N THR A 390 -13.48 -0.98 -7.03
CA THR A 390 -13.37 -1.39 -8.44
C THR A 390 -11.98 -1.94 -8.80
N ALA A 391 -11.04 -1.96 -7.85
CA ALA A 391 -9.77 -2.63 -8.04
C ALA A 391 -10.00 -4.11 -8.33
N HIS A 392 -9.23 -4.70 -9.25
CA HIS A 392 -9.40 -6.10 -9.59
C HIS A 392 -8.14 -6.68 -10.24
N PHE A 393 -8.05 -8.00 -10.20
CA PHE A 393 -7.00 -8.80 -10.82
C PHE A 393 -7.54 -9.55 -12.04
N THR A 394 -6.68 -9.81 -13.01
CA THR A 394 -6.99 -10.72 -14.11
C THR A 394 -5.80 -11.63 -14.40
N ALA A 395 -6.08 -12.79 -14.96
CA ALA A 395 -5.07 -13.65 -15.52
C ALA A 395 -4.37 -12.92 -16.67
N PRO A 396 -3.03 -13.09 -16.80
CA PRO A 396 -2.32 -12.48 -17.91
C PRO A 396 -2.79 -13.10 -19.22
N THR A 397 -2.80 -12.30 -20.29
CA THR A 397 -3.06 -12.80 -21.64
C THR A 397 -1.87 -13.66 -22.08
N ASP A 398 -2.14 -14.82 -22.68
CA ASP A 398 -1.08 -15.69 -23.20
C ASP A 398 -0.35 -15.06 -24.40
N GLN A 399 0.76 -15.68 -24.84
CA GLN A 399 1.56 -15.17 -25.95
C GLN A 399 0.82 -15.16 -27.30
N ASN A 400 -0.30 -15.88 -27.40
CA ASN A 400 -1.13 -15.97 -28.60
C ASN A 400 -2.35 -15.02 -28.54
N GLY A 401 -2.47 -14.21 -27.48
CA GLY A 401 -3.59 -13.30 -27.30
C GLY A 401 -4.84 -13.92 -26.66
N ASN A 402 -4.77 -15.16 -26.17
CA ASN A 402 -5.90 -15.77 -25.46
C ASN A 402 -5.92 -15.30 -24.01
N PRO A 403 -7.08 -14.89 -23.47
CA PRO A 403 -7.22 -14.58 -22.05
C PRO A 403 -6.89 -15.81 -21.20
N GLY A 404 -6.10 -15.62 -20.13
CA GLY A 404 -5.88 -16.67 -19.15
C GLY A 404 -7.15 -17.00 -18.35
N ASP A 405 -7.15 -18.13 -17.64
CA ASP A 405 -8.28 -18.53 -16.80
C ASP A 405 -8.46 -17.58 -15.60
N ASN A 406 -9.60 -16.87 -15.60
CA ASN A 406 -10.00 -15.90 -14.58
C ASN A 406 -10.77 -16.49 -13.41
N SER A 407 -11.13 -17.79 -13.43
CA SER A 407 -11.95 -18.44 -12.40
C SER A 407 -11.50 -18.14 -10.96
N TYR A 408 -10.18 -18.21 -10.71
CA TYR A 408 -9.58 -17.82 -9.44
C TYR A 408 -9.76 -16.33 -9.12
N TYR A 409 -9.47 -15.45 -10.07
CA TYR A 409 -9.51 -14.01 -9.84
C TYR A 409 -10.94 -13.51 -9.64
N ASP A 410 -11.94 -14.16 -10.24
CA ASP A 410 -13.35 -13.80 -10.07
C ASP A 410 -13.78 -13.90 -8.60
N ALA A 411 -13.37 -14.96 -7.90
CA ALA A 411 -13.62 -15.13 -6.47
C ALA A 411 -12.92 -14.05 -5.62
N VAL A 412 -11.64 -13.76 -5.91
CA VAL A 412 -10.88 -12.70 -5.22
C VAL A 412 -11.48 -11.32 -5.50
N ASN A 413 -11.86 -11.04 -6.74
CA ASN A 413 -12.47 -9.79 -7.16
C ASN A 413 -13.86 -9.58 -6.54
N GLN A 414 -14.62 -10.65 -6.33
CA GLN A 414 -15.85 -10.59 -5.56
C GLN A 414 -15.58 -10.21 -4.10
N ALA A 415 -14.60 -10.86 -3.45
CA ALA A 415 -14.21 -10.52 -2.09
C ALA A 415 -13.76 -9.06 -1.94
N ILE A 416 -13.04 -8.52 -2.93
CA ILE A 416 -12.65 -7.09 -2.99
C ILE A 416 -13.89 -6.19 -3.03
N LYS A 417 -14.86 -6.48 -3.90
CA LYS A 417 -16.09 -5.69 -4.04
C LYS A 417 -16.95 -5.71 -2.77
N GLU A 418 -16.96 -6.82 -2.05
CA GLU A 418 -17.71 -6.96 -0.80
C GLU A 418 -16.97 -6.29 0.39
N SER A 419 -15.64 -6.33 0.39
CA SER A 419 -14.80 -5.80 1.47
C SER A 419 -14.60 -4.29 1.41
N TYR A 420 -14.60 -3.69 0.21
CA TYR A 420 -14.23 -2.30 0.01
C TYR A 420 -15.32 -1.44 -0.63
N LYS A 421 -15.36 -0.17 -0.23
CA LYS A 421 -16.25 0.86 -0.77
C LYS A 421 -15.45 2.02 -1.36
N GLY A 422 -16.12 2.88 -2.13
CA GLY A 422 -15.52 4.14 -2.56
C GLY A 422 -15.08 5.00 -1.38
N THR A 423 -13.94 5.66 -1.52
CA THR A 423 -13.33 6.48 -0.47
C THR A 423 -13.31 7.96 -0.85
N PHE A 424 -13.42 8.81 0.16
CA PHE A 424 -13.19 10.24 0.06
C PHE A 424 -11.90 10.63 0.77
N SER A 425 -11.18 11.55 0.15
CA SER A 425 -10.01 12.21 0.72
C SER A 425 -10.22 13.72 0.71
N ALA A 426 -10.09 14.36 1.87
CA ALA A 426 -10.24 15.79 2.03
C ALA A 426 -8.90 16.41 2.46
N ARG A 427 -8.48 17.48 1.79
CA ARG A 427 -7.23 18.20 2.08
C ARG A 427 -7.51 19.68 2.21
N LEU A 428 -6.87 20.32 3.18
CA LEU A 428 -6.98 21.76 3.43
C LEU A 428 -5.60 22.30 3.81
N GLY A 429 -5.23 23.45 3.26
CA GLY A 429 -4.00 24.11 3.66
C GLY A 429 -3.93 25.57 3.24
N GLY A 430 -2.90 26.25 3.74
CA GLY A 430 -2.65 27.63 3.42
C GLY A 430 -1.19 28.02 3.53
N GLU A 431 -0.85 29.12 2.88
CA GLU A 431 0.48 29.73 2.87
C GLU A 431 0.34 31.21 3.21
N MET A 432 1.28 31.72 4.00
CA MET A 432 1.45 33.14 4.25
C MET A 432 2.90 33.54 3.98
N LYS A 433 3.09 34.58 3.18
CA LYS A 433 4.38 35.08 2.74
C LYS A 433 4.75 36.37 3.48
N PHE A 434 5.97 36.37 4.02
CA PHE A 434 6.63 37.47 4.70
C PHE A 434 7.92 37.81 3.93
N ASP A 435 7.77 38.55 2.82
CA ASP A 435 8.85 38.90 1.89
C ASP A 435 9.58 37.66 1.32
N THR A 436 10.76 37.30 1.85
CA THR A 436 11.58 36.17 1.40
C THR A 436 11.22 34.85 2.08
N TRP A 437 10.45 34.90 3.17
CA TRP A 437 10.03 33.74 3.95
C TRP A 437 8.56 33.43 3.74
N MET A 438 8.20 32.15 3.82
CA MET A 438 6.83 31.66 3.74
C MET A 438 6.59 30.68 4.89
N VAL A 439 5.42 30.76 5.51
CA VAL A 439 4.96 29.78 6.49
C VAL A 439 3.75 29.07 5.92
N ARG A 440 3.67 27.76 6.13
CA ARG A 440 2.61 26.91 5.62
C ARG A 440 2.10 25.99 6.70
N ALA A 441 0.81 25.71 6.66
CA ALA A 441 0.17 24.69 7.46
C ALA A 441 -0.98 24.05 6.68
N GLY A 442 -1.27 22.80 7.00
CA GLY A 442 -2.39 22.09 6.40
C GLY A 442 -2.62 20.73 7.03
N GLY A 443 -3.64 20.05 6.53
CA GLY A 443 -3.99 18.70 6.95
C GLY A 443 -4.73 17.94 5.87
N ALA A 444 -4.69 16.62 5.98
CA ALA A 444 -5.36 15.70 5.08
C ALA A 444 -6.05 14.60 5.88
N TYR A 445 -7.27 14.28 5.49
CA TYR A 445 -8.04 13.17 6.04
C TYR A 445 -8.44 12.21 4.92
N TYR A 446 -8.09 10.94 5.09
CA TYR A 446 -8.44 9.85 4.18
C TYR A 446 -9.41 8.92 4.88
N SER A 447 -10.62 8.80 4.33
CA SER A 447 -11.64 7.91 4.88
C SER A 447 -11.27 6.44 4.67
N SER A 448 -11.81 5.58 5.55
CA SER A 448 -11.50 4.16 5.51
C SER A 448 -12.13 3.48 4.28
N PRO A 449 -11.36 2.62 3.57
CA PRO A 449 -11.84 1.87 2.42
C PRO A 449 -12.75 0.68 2.79
N TYR A 450 -12.76 0.25 4.06
CA TYR A 450 -13.54 -0.91 4.48
C TYR A 450 -15.06 -0.62 4.51
N SER A 451 -15.85 -1.54 3.97
CA SER A 451 -17.32 -1.49 3.95
C SER A 451 -17.93 -1.87 5.32
N GLY A 452 -17.25 -2.72 6.09
CA GLY A 452 -17.73 -3.32 7.34
C GLY A 452 -17.77 -2.39 8.56
N ARG A 453 -18.72 -2.64 9.47
CA ARG A 453 -18.79 -1.96 10.78
C ARG A 453 -17.70 -2.51 11.72
N GLY A 454 -16.88 -1.63 12.28
CA GLY A 454 -15.90 -1.97 13.33
C GLY A 454 -14.44 -2.08 12.87
N ILE A 455 -14.17 -2.00 11.56
CA ILE A 455 -12.82 -1.87 11.00
C ILE A 455 -12.69 -0.46 10.46
N SER A 456 -11.79 0.34 11.03
CA SER A 456 -11.46 1.67 10.52
C SER A 456 -9.98 1.75 10.26
N ALA A 457 -9.64 2.02 9.02
CA ALA A 457 -8.31 2.41 8.58
C ALA A 457 -8.37 3.85 8.06
N ASP A 458 -8.81 4.79 8.89
CA ASP A 458 -8.74 6.21 8.56
C ASP A 458 -7.31 6.73 8.79
N ARG A 459 -6.89 7.67 7.95
CA ARG A 459 -5.57 8.33 8.08
C ARG A 459 -5.76 9.83 8.22
N LEU A 460 -5.13 10.39 9.24
CA LEU A 460 -5.02 11.84 9.45
C LEU A 460 -3.56 12.26 9.33
N PHE A 461 -3.33 13.31 8.54
CA PHE A 461 -2.05 13.97 8.40
C PHE A 461 -2.18 15.43 8.82
N LEU A 462 -1.20 15.90 9.60
CA LEU A 462 -1.07 17.31 9.97
C LEU A 462 0.32 17.79 9.55
N SER A 463 0.38 18.93 8.89
CA SER A 463 1.61 19.40 8.26
C SER A 463 1.90 20.86 8.61
N THR A 464 3.19 21.16 8.72
CA THR A 464 3.70 22.52 8.84
C THR A 464 4.99 22.64 8.03
N GLY A 465 5.25 23.81 7.47
CA GLY A 465 6.44 24.03 6.65
C GLY A 465 6.90 25.48 6.59
N LEU A 466 8.18 25.63 6.30
CA LEU A 466 8.86 26.89 6.09
C LEU A 466 9.45 26.91 4.68
N GLY A 467 9.20 28.00 3.97
CA GLY A 467 9.76 28.25 2.63
C GLY A 467 10.66 29.47 2.63
N TYR A 468 11.67 29.44 1.78
CA TYR A 468 12.56 30.55 1.51
C TYR A 468 12.74 30.70 0.00
N ARG A 469 12.63 31.93 -0.51
CA ARG A 469 12.78 32.21 -1.95
C ARG A 469 13.63 33.45 -2.18
N LYS A 470 14.67 33.31 -3.00
CA LYS A 470 15.52 34.43 -3.43
C LYS A 470 16.00 34.24 -4.87
N LYS A 471 15.57 35.14 -5.76
CA LYS A 471 15.89 35.11 -7.20
C LYS A 471 15.56 33.73 -7.81
N MET A 472 16.58 32.99 -8.23
CA MET A 472 16.48 31.69 -8.91
C MET A 472 16.35 30.52 -7.94
N LEU A 473 16.68 30.69 -6.66
CA LEU A 473 16.68 29.61 -5.67
C LEU A 473 15.41 29.63 -4.82
N PHE A 474 14.83 28.46 -4.59
CA PHE A 474 13.87 28.23 -3.52
C PHE A 474 14.23 27.00 -2.69
N LEU A 475 13.94 27.09 -1.39
CA LEU A 475 14.16 26.06 -0.40
C LEU A 475 12.88 25.91 0.41
N ASP A 476 12.43 24.69 0.65
CA ASP A 476 11.27 24.41 1.48
C ASP A 476 11.60 23.26 2.45
N LEU A 477 11.28 23.44 3.74
CA LEU A 477 11.41 22.43 4.78
C LEU A 477 10.03 22.15 5.35
N THR A 478 9.68 20.88 5.54
CA THR A 478 8.33 20.49 5.98
C THR A 478 8.38 19.30 6.91
N TYR A 479 7.52 19.34 7.92
CA TYR A 479 7.23 18.21 8.77
C TYR A 479 5.76 17.81 8.60
N VAL A 480 5.53 16.52 8.42
CA VAL A 480 4.21 15.89 8.34
C VAL A 480 4.09 14.89 9.47
N ALA A 481 3.13 15.09 10.37
CA ALA A 481 2.73 14.11 11.37
C ALA A 481 1.64 13.19 10.79
N ARG A 482 1.78 11.88 10.98
CA ARG A 482 0.85 10.84 10.55
C ARG A 482 0.22 10.15 11.75
N PHE A 483 -1.09 10.02 11.70
CA PHE A 483 -1.89 9.22 12.62
C PHE A 483 -2.73 8.25 11.80
N SER A 484 -2.46 6.95 11.93
CA SER A 484 -3.19 5.90 11.22
C SER A 484 -3.66 4.83 12.19
N ARG A 485 -4.83 4.29 11.90
CA ARG A 485 -5.28 3.02 12.46
C ARG A 485 -5.28 1.98 11.35
N ASP A 486 -5.00 0.75 11.69
CA ASP A 486 -5.12 -0.36 10.77
C ASP A 486 -5.42 -1.65 11.54
N ILE A 487 -5.68 -2.72 10.81
CA ILE A 487 -5.81 -4.07 11.37
C ILE A 487 -4.89 -5.02 10.61
N ASN A 488 -4.41 -6.04 11.31
CA ASN A 488 -3.75 -7.16 10.67
C ASN A 488 -4.31 -8.46 11.21
N VAL A 489 -4.78 -9.32 10.31
CA VAL A 489 -5.22 -10.68 10.65
C VAL A 489 -4.07 -11.61 10.28
N PRO A 490 -3.46 -12.34 11.25
CA PRO A 490 -2.30 -13.17 10.97
C PRO A 490 -2.62 -14.39 10.08
N TYR A 491 -3.84 -14.92 10.17
CA TYR A 491 -4.35 -16.05 9.40
C TYR A 491 -5.88 -16.03 9.40
N TYR A 492 -6.48 -16.62 8.37
CA TYR A 492 -7.91 -16.74 8.23
C TYR A 492 -8.32 -18.22 8.32
N LEU A 493 -9.36 -18.49 9.11
CA LEU A 493 -10.03 -19.78 9.24
C LEU A 493 -11.49 -19.63 8.81
N ALA A 494 -12.02 -20.68 8.20
CA ALA A 494 -13.40 -20.74 7.74
C ALA A 494 -14.36 -21.23 8.83
N ASP A 495 -13.89 -22.10 9.72
CA ASP A 495 -14.70 -22.74 10.77
C ASP A 495 -14.77 -21.94 12.08
N LYS A 496 -13.89 -20.94 12.24
CA LYS A 496 -13.66 -20.21 13.50
C LYS A 496 -13.57 -18.70 13.32
N ASP A 497 -13.78 -17.98 14.42
CA ASP A 497 -13.58 -16.52 14.47
C ASP A 497 -12.09 -16.17 14.33
N ASN A 498 -11.79 -15.24 13.40
CA ASN A 498 -10.44 -14.73 13.16
C ASN A 498 -10.11 -13.55 14.09
N TYR A 499 -9.05 -13.70 14.88
CA TYR A 499 -8.55 -12.63 15.74
C TYR A 499 -7.64 -11.69 14.96
N ALA A 500 -8.01 -10.41 14.90
CA ALA A 500 -7.15 -9.37 14.31
C ALA A 500 -6.33 -8.66 15.38
N ALA A 501 -5.08 -8.34 15.05
CA ALA A 501 -4.31 -7.33 15.75
C ALA A 501 -4.79 -5.94 15.34
N THR A 502 -5.07 -5.07 16.31
CA THR A 502 -5.32 -3.65 16.05
C THR A 502 -3.99 -2.90 16.02
N LEU A 503 -3.73 -2.19 14.94
CA LEU A 503 -2.51 -1.42 14.74
C LEU A 503 -2.80 0.07 14.89
N LYS A 504 -1.92 0.76 15.61
CA LYS A 504 -1.87 2.22 15.67
C LYS A 504 -0.49 2.66 15.22
N GLU A 505 -0.43 3.23 14.02
CA GLU A 505 0.81 3.78 13.49
C GLU A 505 0.88 5.27 13.83
N THR A 506 2.02 5.66 14.38
CA THR A 506 2.33 7.06 14.65
C THR A 506 3.73 7.36 14.12
N GLY A 507 3.92 8.57 13.63
CA GLY A 507 5.22 8.97 13.12
C GLY A 507 5.09 10.18 12.21
N GLY A 508 6.06 10.33 11.33
CA GLY A 508 6.04 11.43 10.40
C GLY A 508 7.09 11.35 9.32
N MET A 509 7.17 12.45 8.58
CA MET A 509 8.13 12.65 7.53
C MET A 509 8.66 14.07 7.60
N VAL A 510 9.98 14.21 7.45
CA VAL A 510 10.62 15.50 7.18
C VAL A 510 10.99 15.52 5.70
N LEU A 511 10.62 16.58 4.99
CA LEU A 511 10.99 16.79 3.59
C LEU A 511 11.75 18.09 3.45
N PHE A 512 12.76 18.06 2.59
CA PHE A 512 13.51 19.22 2.18
C PHE A 512 13.50 19.31 0.67
N THR A 513 12.94 20.39 0.12
CA THR A 513 12.92 20.65 -1.32
C THR A 513 13.89 21.77 -1.64
N VAL A 514 14.70 21.55 -2.68
CA VAL A 514 15.50 22.57 -3.34
C VAL A 514 15.03 22.69 -4.77
N GLY A 515 14.90 23.91 -5.26
CA GLY A 515 14.74 24.10 -6.69
C GLY A 515 15.39 25.36 -7.23
N LEU A 516 15.69 25.28 -8.52
CA LEU A 516 16.40 26.27 -9.31
C LEU A 516 15.54 26.66 -10.49
N LYS A 517 15.33 27.96 -10.69
CA LYS A 517 14.58 28.53 -11.81
C LYS A 517 15.53 29.23 -12.78
N TRP A 518 15.31 29.08 -14.09
CA TRP A 518 16.06 29.80 -15.13
C TRP A 518 15.20 30.13 -16.36
#